data_AF-A0A7W1RDN3-F1
#
_entry.id   AF-A0A7W1RDN3-F1
#
_cell.length_a   1.000
_cell.length_b   1.000
_cell.length_c   1.000
_cell.angle_alpha   90.00
_cell.angle_beta   90.00
_cell.angle_gamma   90.00
#
_symmetry.space_group_name_H-M   'P 1'
#
loop_
_entity.id
_entity.type
_entity.pdbx_description
1 polymer ?
#
loop_
_entity_poly.entity_id
_entity_poly.type
_entity_poly.pdbx_seq_one_letter_code
_entity_poly.pdbx_strand_id
1 'polypeptide(L)' 'MEPPKNSKCPLCKKPSVFEYRPFCSKRCADVDLAHWLRGDYTIEGDEEKQEGDNTKEE' A
#
# COMPACT_ATOMS: atom_id res chain seq x y z
N MET A 1 -4.40 -20.03 -4.65
CA MET A 1 -4.38 -18.77 -3.87
C MET A 1 -4.36 -19.15 -2.39
N GLU A 2 -3.19 -19.33 -1.78
CA GLU A 2 -3.13 -19.60 -0.34
C GLU A 2 -3.56 -18.33 0.42
N PRO A 3 -4.52 -18.41 1.36
CA PRO A 3 -4.82 -17.28 2.22
C PRO A 3 -3.60 -16.97 3.09
N PRO A 4 -3.17 -15.70 3.20
CA PRO A 4 -1.97 -15.37 3.94
C PRO A 4 -2.10 -15.81 5.41
N LYS A 5 -1.16 -16.66 5.82
CA LYS A 5 -1.07 -17.24 7.16
C LYS A 5 -0.80 -16.09 8.14
N ASN A 6 -1.84 -15.72 8.88
CA ASN A 6 -1.89 -14.68 9.92
C ASN A 6 -1.89 -13.24 9.36
N SER A 7 -3.07 -12.71 9.05
CA SER A 7 -3.25 -11.30 8.69
C SER A 7 -2.99 -10.41 9.92
N LYS A 8 -1.72 -10.11 10.16
CA LYS A 8 -1.34 -9.02 11.07
C LYS A 8 -1.69 -7.70 10.41
N CYS A 9 -2.08 -6.72 11.21
CA CYS A 9 -2.31 -5.36 10.77
C CYS A 9 -1.04 -4.81 10.08
N PRO A 10 -1.11 -4.32 8.83
CA PRO A 10 0.07 -3.84 8.11
C PRO A 10 0.71 -2.62 8.78
N LEU A 11 -0.07 -1.84 9.54
CA LEU A 11 0.43 -0.63 10.21
C LEU A 11 1.08 -0.88 11.57
N CYS A 12 0.52 -1.79 12.39
CA CYS A 12 0.95 -1.96 13.79
C CYS A 12 1.23 -3.40 14.20
N LYS A 13 1.12 -4.36 13.27
CA LYS A 13 1.44 -5.79 13.44
C LYS A 13 0.59 -6.55 14.47
N LYS A 14 -0.41 -5.91 15.08
CA LYS A 14 -1.42 -6.58 15.94
C LYS A 14 -2.29 -7.54 15.11
N PRO A 15 -2.91 -8.57 15.71
CA PRO A 15 -3.83 -9.46 15.00
C PRO A 15 -4.96 -8.66 14.34
N SER A 16 -5.24 -8.88 13.04
CA SER A 16 -6.40 -8.28 12.40
C SER A 16 -7.69 -8.82 13.02
N VAL A 17 -8.73 -8.00 13.05
CA VAL A 17 -10.08 -8.43 13.46
C VAL A 17 -10.99 -8.49 12.24
N PHE A 18 -11.99 -9.36 12.25
CA PHE A 18 -12.85 -9.64 11.09
C PHE A 18 -13.50 -8.37 10.51
N GLU A 19 -13.99 -7.49 11.36
CA GLU A 19 -14.67 -6.25 10.98
C GLU A 19 -13.76 -5.24 10.26
N TYR A 20 -12.45 -5.24 10.58
CA TYR A 20 -11.50 -4.24 10.08
C TYR A 20 -10.40 -4.82 9.20
N ARG A 21 -10.53 -6.05 8.68
CA ARG A 21 -9.46 -6.68 7.87
C ARG A 21 -9.08 -5.77 6.69
N PRO A 22 -7.78 -5.60 6.39
CA PRO A 22 -6.61 -6.29 6.98
C PRO A 22 -6.08 -5.71 8.31
N PHE A 23 -6.76 -4.73 8.91
CA PHE A 23 -6.33 -4.00 10.10
C PHE A 23 -6.85 -4.60 11.42
N CYS A 24 -6.30 -4.09 12.53
CA CYS A 24 -6.72 -4.48 13.88
C CYS A 24 -7.84 -3.60 14.47
N SER A 25 -8.16 -2.45 13.86
CA SER A 25 -9.16 -1.50 14.36
C SER A 25 -9.48 -0.41 13.34
N LYS A 26 -10.59 0.32 13.55
CA LYS A 26 -10.97 1.52 12.78
C LYS A 26 -9.82 2.53 12.70
N ARG A 27 -9.13 2.78 13.82
CA ARG A 27 -8.02 3.74 13.87
C ARG A 27 -6.91 3.40 12.87
N CYS A 28 -6.55 2.12 12.73
CA CYS A 28 -5.55 1.72 11.74
C CYS A 28 -6.09 1.89 10.31
N ALA A 29 -7.35 1.58 10.03
CA ALA A 29 -7.94 1.81 8.72
C ALA A 29 -7.96 3.32 8.35
N ASP A 30 -8.31 4.19 9.31
CA ASP A 30 -8.34 5.64 9.11
C ASP A 30 -6.92 6.21 8.86
N VAL A 31 -5.90 5.68 9.54
CA VAL A 31 -4.50 6.07 9.31
C VAL A 31 -4.05 5.66 7.91
N ASP A 32 -4.33 4.42 7.50
CA ASP A 32 -4.01 3.96 6.14
C ASP A 32 -4.65 4.89 5.09
N LEU A 33 -5.93 5.22 5.26
CA LEU A 33 -6.63 6.17 4.40
C LEU A 33 -5.97 7.55 4.39
N ALA A 34 -5.51 8.05 5.54
CA ALA A 34 -4.79 9.33 5.61
C ALA A 34 -3.44 9.29 4.87
N HIS A 35 -2.74 8.16 4.86
CA HIS A 35 -1.53 7.98 4.05
C HIS A 35 -1.85 8.01 2.55
N TRP A 36 -2.95 7.37 2.13
CA TRP A 36 -3.45 7.44 0.75
C TRP A 36 -3.80 8.87 0.33
N LEU A 37 -4.58 9.58 1.16
CA LEU A 37 -5.03 10.94 0.84
C LEU A 37 -3.88 11.96 0.81
N ARG A 38 -2.79 11.70 1.54
CA ARG A 38 -1.58 12.53 1.53
C ARG A 38 -0.62 12.18 0.38
N GLY A 39 -0.82 11.05 -0.29
CA GLY A 39 0.12 10.55 -1.29
C GLY A 39 1.42 10.03 -0.67
N ASP A 40 1.39 9.55 0.58
CA ASP A 40 2.58 9.07 1.29
C ASP A 40 3.10 7.74 0.71
N TYR A 41 2.28 7.02 -0.06
CA TYR A 41 2.66 5.76 -0.70
C TYR A 41 3.47 6.03 -1.96
N THR A 42 4.78 5.77 -1.87
CA THR A 42 5.73 5.85 -2.99
C THR A 42 6.11 4.44 -3.43
N ILE A 43 6.10 4.21 -4.75
CA ILE A 43 6.70 3.00 -5.34
C ILE A 43 8.10 3.41 -5.78
N GLU A 44 9.13 2.75 -5.23
CA GLU A 44 10.49 2.92 -5.72
C GLU A 44 10.52 2.48 -7.19
N GLY A 45 10.93 3.37 -8.08
CA GLY A 45 11.16 3.01 -9.47
C GLY A 45 12.39 2.14 -9.57
N ASP A 46 12.33 1.07 -10.37
CA ASP A 46 13.55 0.41 -10.82
C ASP A 46 14.38 1.43 -11.60
N GLU A 47 15.64 1.62 -11.21
CA GLU A 47 16.62 2.36 -12.01
C GLU A 47 17.02 1.52 -13.26
N GLU A 48 16.03 1.05 -14.03
CA GLU A 48 16.28 0.30 -15.26
C GLU A 48 16.33 1.27 -16.43
N LYS A 49 17.55 1.73 -16.71
CA LYS A 49 18.09 2.33 -17.94
C LYS A 49 17.19 3.33 -18.70
N GLN A 50 17.59 4.59 -18.64
CA GLN A 50 17.28 5.56 -19.69
C GLN A 50 17.86 5.08 -21.03
N GLU A 51 17.03 4.61 -21.96
CA GLU A 51 17.32 4.59 -23.40
C GLU A 51 16.03 4.41 -24.25
N GLY A 52 15.59 5.48 -24.93
CA GLY A 52 14.59 5.53 -26.02
C GLY A 52 13.12 5.34 -25.61
N ASP A 53 12.11 6.09 -26.08
CA ASP A 53 11.89 6.73 -27.37
C ASP A 53 10.84 7.85 -27.27
N ASN A 54 10.92 8.78 -28.23
CA ASN A 54 10.14 10.00 -28.40
C ASN A 54 8.67 9.72 -28.78
N THR A 55 7.72 10.52 -28.30
CA THR A 55 6.74 11.21 -29.17
C THR A 55 6.09 12.34 -28.38
N LYS A 56 6.50 13.57 -28.70
CA LYS A 56 5.72 14.78 -28.53
C LYS A 56 4.93 14.96 -29.83
N GLU A 57 3.62 14.78 -29.82
CA GLU A 57 2.74 15.18 -30.93
C GLU A 57 2.41 16.68 -30.77
N GLU A 58 2.95 17.49 -31.70
CA GLU A 58 2.26 18.63 -32.31
C GLU A 58 2.51 18.58 -33.83
#